data_AF-A0A7C5NQI8-F1
#
_entry.id   AF-A0A7C5NQI8-F1
#
_cell.length_a   1.000
_cell.length_b   1.000
_cell.length_c   1.000
_cell.angle_alpha   90.00
_cell.angle_beta   90.00
_cell.angle_gamma   90.00
#
_symmetry.space_group_name_H-M   'P 1'
#
loop_
_entity.id
_entity.type
_entity.pdbx_description
1 polymer ?
#
loop_
_entity_poly.entity_id
_entity_poly.type
_entity_poly.pdbx_seq_one_letter_code
_entity_poly.pdbx_strand_id
1 'polypeptide(L)' 'MKKLIIFDMDGTLVDSSITLVNAINHVRDNLSLEPMRQEDILSKLNDHTINSAQYFYEADSFKADHEIWFSE' A
#
# COMPACT_ATOMS: atom_id res chain seq x y z
N MET A 1 -22.94 -27.87 11.83
CA MET A 1 -22.26 -27.10 10.76
C MET A 1 -21.99 -25.69 11.27
N LYS A 2 -20.74 -25.23 11.28
CA LYS A 2 -20.42 -23.83 11.60
C LYS A 2 -20.46 -23.02 10.30
N LYS A 3 -21.19 -21.90 10.30
CA LYS A 3 -21.12 -20.91 9.22
C LYS A 3 -19.91 -20.03 9.51
N LEU A 4 -18.95 -20.00 8.58
CA LEU A 4 -17.77 -19.13 8.64
C LEU A 4 -17.94 -18.07 7.57
N ILE A 5 -17.72 -16.81 7.96
CA ILE A 5 -17.64 -15.67 7.05
C ILE A 5 -16.26 -15.06 7.30
N ILE A 6 -15.48 -14.92 6.23
CA ILE A 6 -14.16 -14.30 6.26
C ILE A 6 -14.35 -12.92 5.61
N PHE A 7 -13.98 -11.87 6.36
CA PHE A 7 -13.96 -10.50 5.88
C PHE A 7 -12.51 -10.08 5.69
N ASP A 8 -12.27 -9.33 4.61
CA ASP A 8 -11.02 -8.63 4.42
C ASP A 8 -10.95 -7.41 5.34
N MET A 9 -9.74 -6.91 5.62
CA MET A 9 -9.52 -5.78 6.51
C MET A 9 -9.70 -4.44 5.78
N ASP A 10 -9.04 -4.29 4.62
CA ASP A 10 -8.98 -3.04 3.88
C ASP A 10 -10.26 -2.80 3.08
N GLY A 11 -10.86 -1.62 3.26
CA GLY A 11 -12.08 -1.22 2.55
C GLY A 11 -13.36 -1.96 2.95
N THR A 12 -13.31 -2.86 3.94
CA THR A 12 -14.47 -3.67 4.36
C THR A 12 -14.89 -3.42 5.81
N LEU A 13 -13.94 -3.27 6.75
CA LEU A 13 -14.25 -3.08 8.19
C LEU A 13 -13.75 -1.75 8.78
N VAL A 14 -12.69 -1.17 8.21
CA VAL A 14 -12.08 0.08 8.67
C VAL A 14 -11.71 0.92 7.45
N ASP A 15 -11.88 2.24 7.53
CA ASP A 15 -11.31 3.16 6.53
C ASP A 15 -9.81 3.32 6.80
N SER A 16 -9.03 2.33 6.36
CA SER A 16 -7.57 2.32 6.40
C SER A 16 -6.94 3.14 5.27
N SER A 17 -7.75 3.76 4.39
CA SER A 17 -7.30 4.44 3.18
C SER A 17 -6.27 5.54 3.47
N ILE A 18 -6.51 6.34 4.50
CA ILE A 18 -5.60 7.44 4.89
C ILE A 18 -4.28 6.89 5.40
N THR A 19 -4.31 5.86 6.24
CA THR A 19 -3.10 5.25 6.80
C THR A 19 -2.25 4.60 5.71
N LEU A 20 -2.88 3.91 4.76
CA LEU A 20 -2.19 3.29 3.62
C LEU A 20 -1.53 4.34 2.72
N VAL A 21 -2.25 5.41 2.39
CA VAL A 21 -1.72 6.52 1.59
C VAL A 21 -0.52 7.17 2.26
N ASN A 22 -0.61 7.42 3.57
CA ASN A 22 0.47 8.00 4.35
C ASN A 22 1.69 7.07 4.41
N ALA A 23 1.49 5.76 4.62
CA ALA A 23 2.57 4.78 4.62
C ALA A 23 3.29 4.71 3.26
N ILE A 24 2.53 4.68 2.16
CA ILE A 24 3.12 4.67 0.81
C ILE A 24 3.94 5.94 0.57
N ASN A 25 3.41 7.11 0.89
CA ASN A 25 4.13 8.37 0.71
C ASN A 25 5.31 8.53 1.67
N HIS A 26 5.25 7.97 2.87
CA HIS A 26 6.37 7.93 3.79
C HIS A 26 7.56 7.12 3.23
N VAL A 27 7.29 5.94 2.66
CA VAL A 27 8.30 5.14 1.98
C VAL A 27 8.86 5.86 0.73
N ARG A 28 8.00 6.55 -0.04
CA ARG A 28 8.43 7.34 -1.20
C ARG A 28 9.36 8.49 -0.81
N ASP A 29 9.09 9.18 0.29
CA ASP A 29 9.94 10.25 0.82
C ASP A 29 11.34 9.73 1.18
N ASN A 30 11.43 8.57 1.83
CA ASN A 30 12.70 7.89 2.11
C ASN A 30 13.49 7.49 0.84
N LEU A 31 12.79 7.31 -0.28
CA LEU A 31 13.37 7.06 -1.61
C LEU A 31 13.63 8.33 -2.42
N SER A 32 13.37 9.53 -1.87
CA SER A 32 13.42 10.81 -2.58
C SER A 32 12.49 10.89 -3.79
N LEU A 33 11.35 10.19 -3.73
CA LEU A 33 10.30 10.21 -4.75
C LEU A 33 9.20 11.19 -4.35
N GLU A 34 8.64 11.89 -5.34
CA GLU A 34 7.51 12.80 -5.11
C GLU A 34 6.28 12.05 -4.55
N PRO A 35 5.53 12.64 -3.61
CA PRO A 35 4.34 12.02 -3.05
C PRO A 35 3.27 11.84 -4.13
N MET A 36 2.57 10.71 -4.06
CA MET A 36 1.43 10.42 -4.94
C MET A 36 0.14 10.94 -4.32
N ARG A 37 -0.81 11.30 -5.19
CA ARG A 37 -2.15 11.69 -4.75
C ARG A 37 -2.89 10.47 -4.21
N GLN A 38 -3.70 10.71 -3.19
CA GLN A 38 -4.53 9.69 -2.54
C GLN A 38 -5.39 8.90 -3.53
N GLU A 39 -6.06 9.59 -4.46
CA GLU A 39 -6.93 8.95 -5.46
C GLU A 39 -6.16 7.97 -6.37
N ASP A 40 -4.94 8.36 -6.78
CA ASP A 40 -4.09 7.55 -7.64
C ASP A 40 -3.61 6.29 -6.91
N ILE A 41 -3.25 6.43 -5.61
CA ILE A 41 -2.88 5.30 -4.76
C ILE A 41 -4.05 4.33 -4.59
N LEU A 42 -5.20 4.82 -4.14
CA LEU A 42 -6.35 3.97 -3.82
C LEU A 42 -6.92 3.26 -5.05
N SER A 43 -6.86 3.89 -6.23
CA SER A 43 -7.28 3.26 -7.47
C SER A 43 -6.42 2.07 -7.91
N LYS A 44 -5.19 1.98 -7.40
CA LYS A 44 -4.20 0.96 -7.78
C LYS A 44 -3.80 -0.01 -6.68
N LEU A 45 -4.11 0.30 -5.42
CA LEU A 45 -3.79 -0.55 -4.28
C LEU A 45 -4.31 -1.99 -4.43
N ASN A 46 -5.54 -2.14 -4.92
CA ASN A 46 -6.21 -3.43 -5.09
C ASN A 46 -6.07 -4.02 -6.50
N ASP A 47 -5.21 -3.44 -7.35
CA ASP A 47 -5.00 -3.89 -8.71
C ASP A 47 -3.95 -5.01 -8.75
N HIS A 48 -4.40 -6.27 -8.75
CA HIS A 48 -3.50 -7.43 -8.79
C HIS A 48 -2.78 -7.61 -10.14
N THR A 49 -3.03 -6.76 -11.13
CA THR A 49 -2.38 -6.84 -12.44
C THR A 49 -1.10 -6.01 -12.52
N ILE A 50 -0.85 -5.14 -11.54
CA ILE A 50 0.35 -4.29 -11.49
C ILE A 50 1.41 -4.86 -10.54
N ASN A 51 2.68 -4.56 -10.83
CA ASN A 51 3.74 -4.72 -9.85
C ASN A 51 3.72 -3.49 -8.93
N SER A 52 3.21 -3.66 -7.71
CA SER A 52 3.13 -2.60 -6.70
C SER A 52 4.51 -2.01 -6.35
N ALA A 53 5.57 -2.82 -6.33
CA ALA A 53 6.92 -2.32 -6.06
C ALA A 53 7.36 -1.33 -7.15
N GLN A 54 7.10 -1.68 -8.41
CA GLN A 54 7.46 -0.83 -9.53
C GLN A 54 6.59 0.43 -9.58
N TYR A 55 5.28 0.28 -9.39
CA TYR A 55 4.32 1.36 -9.53
C TYR A 55 4.44 2.40 -8.41
N PHE A 56 4.57 1.95 -7.16
CA PHE A 56 4.59 2.85 -6.00
C PHE A 56 6.00 3.28 -5.59
N TYR A 57 7.05 2.56 -5.97
CA TYR A 57 8.41 2.82 -5.46
C TYR A 57 9.51 2.81 -6.53
N GLU A 58 9.15 2.73 -7.81
CA GLU A 58 10.10 2.69 -8.93
C GLU A 58 11.15 1.57 -8.77
N ALA A 59 10.77 0.48 -8.11
CA ALA A 59 11.64 -0.64 -7.78
C ALA A 59 11.16 -1.94 -8.43
N ASP A 60 12.08 -2.74 -8.96
CA ASP A 60 11.75 -4.04 -9.55
C ASP A 60 11.06 -4.99 -8.55
N SER A 61 11.43 -4.89 -7.26
CA SER A 61 10.87 -5.66 -6.16
C SER A 61 10.93 -4.90 -4.84
N PHE A 62 10.17 -5.34 -3.84
CA PHE A 62 10.33 -4.86 -2.47
C PHE A 62 11.72 -5.22 -1.94
N LYS A 63 12.40 -4.25 -1.33
CA LYS A 63 13.72 -4.40 -0.71
C LYS A 63 13.57 -4.38 0.81
N ALA A 64 14.57 -4.89 1.53
CA ALA A 64 14.57 -4.90 2.99
C ALA A 64 14.34 -3.51 3.61
N ASP A 65 14.89 -2.47 2.99
CA ASP A 65 14.70 -1.08 3.45
C ASP A 65 13.23 -0.64 3.40
N HIS A 66 12.46 -1.11 2.39
CA HIS A 66 11.02 -0.84 2.33
C HIS A 66 10.30 -1.46 3.53
N GLU A 67 10.64 -2.69 3.91
CA GLU A 67 10.03 -3.38 5.05
C GLU A 67 10.31 -2.67 6.38
N ILE A 68 11.52 -2.12 6.53
CA ILE A 68 11.88 -1.32 7.71
C ILE A 68 10.97 -0.09 7.79
N TRP A 69 10.83 0.67 6.70
CA TRP A 69 10.03 1.88 6.69
C TRP A 69 8.52 1.64 6.79
N PHE A 70 8.01 0.47 6.39
CA PHE A 70 6.62 0.10 6.66
C PHE A 70 6.36 -0.25 8.13
N SER A 71 7.42 -0.53 8.91
CA SER A 71 7.33 -0.97 10.30
C SER A 71 7.46 0.16 11.31
N GLU A 72 7.76 1.38 10.86
CA GLU A 72 7.88 2.60 11.67
C GLU A 72 6.53 3.34 11.79
#